data_AF-X0W295-F1
#
_entry.id   AF-X0W295-F1
#
_cell.length_a   1.000
_cell.length_b   1.000
_cell.length_c   1.000
_cell.angle_alpha   90.00
_cell.angle_beta   90.00
_cell.angle_gamma   90.00
#
_symmetry.space_group_name_H-M   'P 1'
#
loop_
_entity.id
_entity.type
_entity.pdbx_description
1 polymer ?
#
loop_
_entity_poly.entity_id
_entity_poly.type
_entity_poly.pdbx_seq_one_letter_code
_entity_poly.pdbx_strand_id
1 'polypeptide(L)'
;PMGQIAKTLVKEGKMGISSRGLGTVAENGDVNEDFNLITWDMVTDPSNHPSWVNGIFEAQEWTVPVIKTHTDKQIENILDNLQNILKRPKNDLFKYI
;
A
#
# COMPACT_ATOMS: atom_id res chain seq x y z
N PRO A 1 19.70 7.34 -4.46
CA PRO A 1 20.35 7.76 -5.73
C PRO A 1 19.35 7.94 -6.89
N MET A 2 18.59 6.90 -7.27
CA MET A 2 17.68 6.93 -8.43
C MET A 2 16.50 7.91 -8.28
N GLY A 3 15.96 8.07 -7.06
CA GLY A 3 14.87 9.01 -6.81
C GLY A 3 15.22 10.49 -7.04
N GLN A 4 16.47 10.90 -6.78
CA GLN A 4 16.94 12.27 -7.05
C GLN A 4 17.02 12.55 -8.57
N ILE A 5 17.41 11.54 -9.34
CA ILE A 5 17.49 11.63 -10.81
C ILE A 5 16.09 11.69 -11.41
N ALA A 6 15.19 10.78 -11.00
CA ALA A 6 13.80 10.77 -11.43
C ALA A 6 13.10 12.09 -11.11
N LYS A 7 13.28 12.62 -9.88
CA LYS A 7 12.76 13.92 -9.48
C LYS A 7 13.24 15.06 -10.38
N THR A 8 14.52 15.08 -10.72
CA THR A 8 15.08 16.10 -11.61
C THR A 8 14.50 15.98 -13.02
N LEU A 9 14.39 14.76 -13.55
CA LEU A 9 13.85 14.52 -14.89
C LEU A 9 12.36 14.87 -15.01
N VAL A 10 11.54 14.53 -14.01
CA VAL A 10 10.10 14.88 -13.97
C VAL A 10 9.90 16.39 -13.80
N LYS A 11 10.79 17.08 -13.09
CA LYS A 11 10.72 18.54 -12.90
C LYS A 11 11.12 19.33 -14.14
N GLU A 12 12.22 18.92 -14.78
CA GLU A 12 12.82 19.67 -15.90
C GLU A 12 12.28 19.23 -17.28
N GLY A 13 11.65 18.05 -17.37
CA GLY A 13 11.19 17.47 -18.63
C GLY A 13 9.85 16.76 -18.52
N LYS A 14 9.26 16.46 -19.69
CA LYS A 14 8.03 15.67 -19.78
C LYS A 14 8.40 14.19 -19.86
N MET A 15 8.19 13.46 -18.77
CA MET A 15 8.50 12.03 -18.68
C MET A 15 7.23 11.18 -18.82
N GLY A 16 7.31 10.12 -19.61
CA GLY A 16 6.29 9.10 -19.78
C GLY A 16 6.58 7.84 -18.96
N ILE A 17 5.60 6.95 -18.91
CA ILE A 17 5.70 5.64 -18.29
C ILE A 17 5.50 4.54 -19.33
N SER A 18 6.31 3.50 -19.24
CA SER A 18 6.16 2.25 -19.98
C SER A 18 6.06 1.07 -19.02
N SER A 19 5.15 0.12 -19.28
CA SER A 19 5.04 -1.12 -18.52
C SER A 19 5.73 -2.27 -19.24
N ARG A 20 6.42 -3.14 -18.49
CA ARG A 20 6.86 -4.47 -18.95
C ARG A 20 6.08 -5.54 -18.21
N GLY A 21 5.60 -6.53 -18.93
CA GLY A 21 4.91 -7.70 -18.38
C GLY A 21 5.17 -8.96 -19.21
N LEU A 22 4.74 -10.10 -18.68
CA LEU A 22 4.84 -11.41 -19.31
C LEU A 22 3.43 -12.00 -19.41
N GLY A 23 3.11 -12.62 -20.54
CA GLY A 23 1.82 -13.28 -20.77
C GLY A 23 1.77 -13.80 -22.20
N THR A 24 0.62 -14.35 -22.58
CA THR A 24 0.40 -14.83 -23.95
C THR A 24 -0.50 -13.86 -24.73
N VAL A 25 -0.35 -13.88 -26.05
CA VAL A 25 -1.14 -13.08 -26.99
C VAL A 25 -1.99 -14.03 -27.81
N ALA A 26 -3.29 -13.78 -27.88
CA ALA A 26 -4.23 -14.53 -28.70
C ALA A 26 -4.03 -14.22 -30.20
N GLU A 27 -4.52 -15.10 -31.08
CA GLU A 27 -4.39 -14.91 -32.53
C GLU A 27 -5.05 -13.61 -33.04
N ASN A 28 -6.01 -13.06 -32.30
CA ASN A 28 -6.65 -11.79 -32.61
C ASN A 28 -5.81 -10.56 -32.22
N GLY A 29 -4.64 -10.75 -31.59
CA GLY A 29 -3.74 -9.70 -31.14
C GLY A 29 -4.02 -9.20 -29.72
N ASP A 30 -5.03 -9.72 -29.02
CA ASP A 30 -5.32 -9.35 -27.64
C ASP A 30 -4.43 -10.11 -26.64
N VAL A 31 -4.16 -9.48 -25.50
CA VAL A 31 -3.42 -10.10 -24.40
C VAL A 31 -4.36 -10.98 -23.57
N ASN A 32 -3.91 -12.19 -23.25
CA ASN A 32 -4.69 -13.15 -22.46
C ASN A 32 -4.69 -12.82 -20.95
N GLU A 33 -5.54 -13.52 -20.20
CA GLU A 33 -5.71 -13.35 -18.75
C GLU A 33 -4.47 -13.78 -17.93
N ASP A 34 -3.50 -14.47 -18.54
CA ASP A 34 -2.25 -14.88 -17.90
C ASP A 34 -1.20 -13.76 -17.80
N PHE A 35 -1.56 -12.54 -18.20
CA PHE A 35 -0.68 -11.38 -18.13
C PHE A 35 -0.29 -11.02 -16.70
N ASN A 36 1.02 -10.90 -16.48
CA ASN A 36 1.61 -10.45 -15.23
C ASN A 36 2.49 -9.22 -15.47
N LEU A 37 2.22 -8.15 -14.73
CA LEU A 37 2.99 -6.91 -14.75
C LEU A 37 4.27 -7.05 -13.92
N ILE A 38 5.42 -6.84 -14.55
CA ILE A 38 6.74 -6.99 -13.91
C ILE A 38 7.25 -5.63 -13.41
N THR A 39 7.14 -4.59 -14.23
CA THR A 39 7.81 -3.31 -13.95
C THR A 39 7.18 -2.14 -14.70
N TRP A 40 7.34 -0.96 -14.11
CA TRP A 40 7.15 0.33 -14.75
C TRP A 40 8.50 1.03 -14.94
N ASP A 41 8.79 1.44 -16.16
CA ASP A 41 9.96 2.23 -16.51
C ASP A 41 9.57 3.67 -16.83
N MET A 42 10.45 4.59 -16.47
CA MET A 42 10.33 5.99 -16.89
C MET A 42 11.00 6.15 -18.26
N VAL A 43 10.25 6.66 -19.23
CA VAL A 43 10.68 6.82 -20.62
C VAL A 43 10.46 8.25 -21.09
N THR A 44 11.17 8.69 -22.13
CA THR A 44 10.97 10.02 -22.73
C THR A 44 9.79 10.06 -23.69
N ASP A 45 9.41 8.92 -24.25
CA ASP A 45 8.32 8.78 -25.22
C ASP A 45 7.46 7.56 -24.87
N PRO A 46 6.27 7.76 -24.25
CA PRO A 46 5.35 6.69 -23.93
C PRO A 46 4.58 6.23 -25.16
N SER A 47 4.24 4.95 -25.20
CA SER A 47 3.52 4.33 -26.33
C SER A 47 2.07 4.79 -26.49
N ASN A 48 1.49 5.45 -25.48
CA ASN A 48 0.13 5.98 -25.52
C ASN A 48 0.07 7.41 -24.94
N HIS A 49 -0.78 8.25 -25.55
CA HIS A 49 -0.93 9.66 -25.18
C HIS A 49 -1.22 9.96 -23.70
N PRO A 50 -1.95 9.14 -22.92
CA PRO A 50 -2.26 9.46 -21.53
C PRO A 50 -1.18 9.03 -20.51
N SER A 51 -0.14 8.28 -20.88
CA SER A 51 0.85 7.75 -19.91
C SER A 51 2.00 8.71 -19.61
N TRP A 52 1.66 9.97 -19.34
CA TRP A 52 2.62 10.96 -18.84
C TRP A 52 2.59 11.02 -17.31
N VAL A 53 3.77 11.20 -16.71
CA VAL A 53 3.90 11.37 -15.26
C VAL A 53 3.36 12.75 -14.87
N ASN A 54 2.35 12.77 -14.01
CA ASN A 54 1.90 13.99 -13.35
C ASN A 54 2.51 14.03 -11.94
N GLY A 55 3.56 14.82 -11.73
CA GLY A 55 4.33 14.91 -10.48
C GLY A 55 3.59 15.48 -9.26
N ILE A 56 2.25 15.54 -9.29
CA ILE A 56 1.40 16.20 -8.28
C ILE A 56 1.53 15.53 -6.90
N PHE A 57 1.86 14.23 -6.85
CA PHE A 57 1.91 13.44 -5.61
C PHE A 57 3.33 13.10 -5.10
N GLU A 58 4.39 13.49 -5.81
CA GLU A 58 5.77 13.12 -5.42
C GLU A 58 6.25 13.77 -4.11
N ALA A 59 5.58 14.82 -3.65
CA ALA A 59 5.88 15.50 -2.39
C ALA A 59 4.91 15.13 -1.25
N GLN A 60 3.96 14.21 -1.48
CA GLN A 60 3.04 13.79 -0.45
C GLN A 60 3.72 12.79 0.49
N GLU A 61 4.09 13.26 1.68
CA GLU A 61 4.52 12.37 2.77
C GLU A 61 3.31 11.61 3.31
N TRP A 62 3.29 10.30 3.07
CA TRP A 62 2.31 9.41 3.68
C TRP A 62 2.85 8.98 5.04
N THR A 63 2.34 9.56 6.11
CA THR A 63 2.60 9.05 7.46
C THR A 63 1.91 7.70 7.60
N VAL A 64 2.67 6.62 7.82
CA VAL A 64 2.09 5.36 8.26
C VAL A 64 1.38 5.66 9.59
N PRO A 65 0.06 5.43 9.72
CA PRO A 65 -0.60 5.63 11.00
C PRO A 65 0.12 4.75 12.00
N VAL A 66 0.72 5.37 13.02
CA VAL A 66 1.28 4.65 14.15
C VAL A 66 0.14 3.82 14.70
N ILE A 67 0.20 2.50 14.48
CA ILE A 67 -0.64 1.58 15.22
C ILE A 67 -0.31 1.89 16.67
N LYS A 68 -1.26 2.48 17.40
CA LYS A 68 -1.10 2.70 18.84
C LYS A 68 -0.93 1.31 19.45
N THR A 69 0.31 0.88 19.59
CA THR A 69 0.64 -0.29 20.38
C THR A 69 0.22 0.08 21.79
N HIS A 70 -0.81 -0.60 22.29
CA HIS A 70 -1.12 -0.52 23.71
C HIS A 70 0.16 -0.84 24.46
N THR A 71 0.55 0.06 25.36
CA THR A 71 1.75 -0.15 26.18
C THR A 71 1.54 -1.44 26.98
N ASP A 72 2.59 -2.25 27.21
CA ASP A 72 2.47 -3.54 27.91
C ASP A 72 1.69 -3.43 29.23
N LYS A 73 1.85 -2.32 29.95
CA LYS A 73 1.10 -1.98 31.17
C LYS A 73 -0.42 -1.89 30.98
N GLN A 74 -0.88 -1.39 29.83
CA GLN A 74 -2.32 -1.31 29.51
C GLN A 74 -2.89 -2.71 29.26
N ILE A 75 -2.12 -3.56 28.57
CA ILE A 75 -2.50 -4.95 28.30
C ILE A 75 -2.54 -5.75 29.60
N GLU A 76 -1.54 -5.62 30.47
CA GLU A 76 -1.51 -6.25 31.79
C GLU A 76 -2.71 -5.86 32.65
N ASN A 77 -3.04 -4.57 32.71
CA ASN A 77 -4.22 -4.09 33.45
C ASN A 77 -5.53 -4.66 32.90
N ILE A 78 -5.66 -4.81 31.58
CA ILE A 78 -6.85 -5.42 30.96
C ILE A 78 -6.92 -6.91 31.32
N LEU A 79 -5.80 -7.62 31.25
CA LEU A 79 -5.72 -9.04 31.60
C LEU A 79 -6.08 -9.29 33.07
N ASP A 80 -5.57 -8.47 33.99
CA ASP A 80 -5.86 -8.61 35.42
C ASP A 80 -7.35 -8.33 35.71
N ASN A 81 -7.92 -7.30 35.08
CA ASN A 81 -9.35 -7.01 35.18
C ASN A 81 -10.22 -8.15 34.65
N LEU A 82 -9.86 -8.75 33.50
CA LEU A 82 -10.58 -9.89 32.95
C LEU A 82 -10.50 -11.12 33.85
N GLN A 83 -9.32 -11.41 34.42
CA GLN A 83 -9.17 -12.51 35.36
C GLN A 83 -10.02 -12.32 36.62
N ASN A 84 -10.11 -11.09 37.13
CA ASN A 84 -10.93 -10.77 38.29
C ASN A 84 -12.43 -10.87 38.02
N ILE A 85 -12.87 -10.65 36.77
CA ILE A 85 -14.25 -10.87 36.35
C ILE A 85 -14.54 -12.37 36.23
N LEU A 86 -13.65 -13.14 35.60
CA LEU A 86 -13.83 -14.59 35.39
C LEU A 86 -13.83 -15.40 36.70
N LYS A 87 -13.21 -14.88 37.77
CA LYS A 87 -13.24 -15.48 39.11
C LYS A 87 -14.57 -15.29 39.84
N ARG A 88 -15.48 -14.45 39.34
CA ARG A 88 -16.78 -14.21 39.98
C ARG A 88 -17.76 -15.36 39.73
N PRO A 89 -18.70 -15.61 40.64
CA PRO A 89 -19.73 -16.62 40.44
C PRO A 89 -20.53 -16.34 39.17
N LYS A 90 -20.91 -17.39 38.43
CA LYS A 90 -21.60 -17.30 37.12
C LYS A 90 -22.80 -16.33 37.11
N ASN A 91 -23.53 -16.24 38.21
CA ASN A 91 -24.69 -15.37 38.35
C ASN A 91 -24.35 -13.87 38.23
N ASP A 92 -23.14 -13.45 38.61
CA ASP A 92 -22.67 -12.07 38.48
C ASP A 92 -22.15 -11.75 37.07
N LEU A 93 -21.75 -12.76 36.30
CA LEU A 93 -21.26 -12.59 34.92
C LEU A 93 -22.40 -12.16 33.96
N PHE A 94 -23.61 -12.68 34.17
CA PHE A 94 -24.79 -12.36 33.34
C PHE A 94 -25.26 -10.91 33.47
N LYS A 95 -24.72 -10.12 34.40
CA LYS A 95 -25.02 -8.69 34.55
C LYS A 95 -24.27 -7.81 33.53
N TYR A 96 -23.28 -8.37 32.85
CA TYR A 96 -22.39 -7.66 31.92
C TYR A 96 -22.56 -8.10 30.46
N ILE A 97 -23.52 -8.97 30.16
CA ILE A 97 -23.97 -9.39 28.83
C ILE A 97 -25.39 -8.87 28.65
#